data_AF-A0A933BVX8-F1
#
_entry.id   AF-A0A933BVX8-F1
#
_cell.length_a   1.000
_cell.length_b   1.000
_cell.length_c   1.000
_cell.angle_alpha   90.00
_cell.angle_beta   90.00
_cell.angle_gamma   90.00
#
_symmetry.space_group_name_H-M   'P 1'
#
loop_
_entity.id
_entity.type
_entity.pdbx_description
1 polymer ?
#
loop_
_entity_poly.entity_id
_entity_poly.type
_entity_poly.pdbx_seq_one_letter_code
_entity_poly.pdbx_strand_id
1 'polypeptide(L)'
;MENGNGVSFRGVRQPLTARPRRTVGRPEDTPCRSLARRSPPCTPSSARTSWRRRDLRGAGLVYLYLDAIAVKVRWGGRVSSLPILVAVGITREGEKRLLALRLVGSESTAAWEALV
;
A
#
# COMPACT_ATOMS: atom_id res chain seq x y z
N MET A 1 -12.40 -30.13 -19.29
CA MET A 1 -11.50 -30.82 -18.33
C MET A 1 -10.81 -29.75 -17.52
N GLU A 2 -11.43 -29.38 -16.40
CA GLU A 2 -10.91 -28.39 -15.45
C GLU A 2 -9.88 -29.07 -14.54
N ASN A 3 -8.66 -28.53 -14.48
CA ASN A 3 -7.65 -28.98 -13.54
C ASN A 3 -7.67 -28.04 -12.31
N GLY A 4 -8.30 -28.53 -11.25
CA GLY A 4 -8.34 -27.87 -9.95
C GLY A 4 -7.00 -27.98 -9.23
N ASN A 5 -6.45 -26.84 -8.81
CA ASN A 5 -5.45 -26.76 -7.75
C ASN A 5 -6.01 -25.89 -6.62
N GLY A 6 -6.86 -26.51 -5.81
CA GLY A 6 -7.39 -25.93 -4.58
C GLY A 6 -6.39 -26.07 -3.44
N VAL A 7 -5.54 -25.08 -3.24
CA VAL A 7 -4.71 -25.02 -2.03
C VAL A 7 -5.55 -24.43 -0.89
N SER A 8 -6.07 -25.31 -0.04
CA SER A 8 -6.85 -24.98 1.16
C SER A 8 -5.93 -24.56 2.30
N PHE A 9 -5.95 -23.29 2.67
CA PHE A 9 -5.33 -22.81 3.90
C PHE A 9 -6.38 -22.78 5.00
N ARG A 10 -6.39 -23.81 5.86
CA ARG A 10 -7.19 -23.81 7.10
C ARG A 10 -6.55 -22.85 8.11
N GLY A 11 -7.03 -21.61 8.12
CA GLY A 11 -6.73 -20.66 9.19
C GLY A 11 -7.39 -21.09 10.49
N VAL A 12 -6.59 -21.29 11.53
CA VAL A 12 -7.07 -21.47 12.91
C VAL A 12 -7.82 -20.21 13.33
N ARG A 13 -9.11 -20.33 13.63
CA ARG A 13 -9.92 -19.23 14.19
C ARG A 13 -9.57 -19.08 15.66
N GLN A 14 -8.89 -17.99 16.03
CA GLN A 14 -8.80 -17.59 17.44
C GLN A 14 -10.10 -16.87 17.85
N PRO A 15 -10.69 -17.18 19.01
CA PRO A 15 -11.87 -16.45 19.51
C PRO A 15 -11.46 -15.06 20.00
N LEU A 16 -12.15 -14.03 19.52
CA LEU A 16 -12.03 -12.66 20.01
C LEU A 16 -12.64 -12.59 21.42
N THR A 17 -11.82 -12.48 22.45
CA THR A 17 -12.31 -12.16 23.79
C THR A 17 -12.65 -10.67 23.86
N ALA A 18 -13.86 -10.35 24.33
CA ALA A 18 -14.36 -8.99 24.45
C ALA A 18 -13.52 -8.20 25.47
N ARG A 19 -12.87 -7.12 25.03
CA ARG A 19 -12.22 -6.17 25.95
C ARG A 19 -13.27 -5.26 26.60
N PRO A 20 -13.16 -4.96 27.91
CA PRO A 20 -14.06 -4.01 28.56
C PRO A 20 -13.85 -2.59 28.00
N ARG A 21 -14.96 -1.88 27.78
CA ARG A 21 -14.96 -0.47 27.34
C ARG A 21 -14.31 0.39 28.42
N ARG A 22 -13.14 0.97 28.13
CA ARG A 22 -12.68 2.16 28.85
C ARG A 22 -13.58 3.33 28.47
N THR A 23 -14.32 3.87 29.42
CA THR A 23 -14.95 5.19 29.30
C THR A 23 -13.84 6.24 29.30
N VAL A 24 -13.52 6.79 28.13
CA VAL A 24 -12.74 8.02 28.03
C VAL A 24 -13.66 9.16 28.42
N GLY A 25 -13.34 9.84 29.52
CA GLY A 25 -13.98 11.10 29.88
C GLY A 25 -13.79 12.12 28.76
N ARG A 26 -14.86 12.85 28.44
CA ARG A 26 -14.95 13.90 27.42
C ARG A 26 -14.16 15.14 27.90
N PRO A 27 -13.07 15.56 27.22
CA PRO A 27 -12.52 16.89 27.44
C PRO A 27 -13.17 17.81 26.41
N GLU A 28 -14.28 18.44 26.80
CA GLU A 28 -14.66 19.69 26.13
C GLU A 28 -14.06 20.87 26.88
N ASP A 29 -13.86 21.95 26.13
CA ASP A 29 -13.29 23.24 26.52
C ASP A 29 -11.78 23.41 26.32
N THR A 30 -11.31 23.12 25.09
CA THR A 30 -10.15 23.85 24.53
C THR A 30 -10.65 24.78 23.42
N PRO A 31 -10.54 26.11 23.55
CA PRO A 31 -10.96 27.01 22.49
C PRO A 31 -10.06 26.83 21.27
N CYS A 32 -10.71 26.66 20.12
CA CYS A 32 -10.08 26.48 18.83
C CYS A 32 -9.35 27.77 18.42
N ARG A 33 -8.11 27.96 18.87
CA ARG A 33 -7.30 29.12 18.49
C ARG A 33 -6.86 28.95 17.03
N SER A 34 -7.56 29.67 16.17
CA SER A 34 -7.33 29.85 14.74
C SER A 34 -5.85 30.03 14.38
N LEU A 35 -5.30 29.06 13.67
CA LEU A 35 -4.22 29.28 12.71
C LEU A 35 -4.70 28.72 11.37
N ALA A 36 -5.48 29.55 10.68
CA ALA A 36 -5.77 29.40 9.27
C ALA A 36 -4.46 29.55 8.47
N ARG A 37 -3.65 28.49 8.42
CA ARG A 37 -2.78 28.26 7.27
C ARG A 37 -3.65 27.57 6.24
N ARG A 38 -4.03 28.30 5.19
CA ARG A 38 -4.71 27.75 4.01
C ARG A 38 -3.77 26.78 3.30
N SER A 39 -3.63 25.56 3.83
CA SER A 39 -3.16 24.45 3.02
C SER A 39 -4.22 24.23 1.93
N PRO A 40 -3.86 24.08 0.65
CA PRO A 40 -4.83 23.70 -0.37
C PRO A 40 -5.50 22.39 0.06
N PRO A 41 -6.77 22.12 -0.33
CA PRO A 41 -7.40 20.85 0.00
C PRO A 41 -6.52 19.74 -0.54
N CYS A 42 -5.80 19.07 0.36
CA CYS A 42 -4.95 17.94 0.05
C CYS A 42 -5.88 16.78 -0.33
N THR A 43 -6.39 16.78 -1.57
CA THR A 43 -7.09 15.62 -2.10
C THR A 43 -6.08 14.48 -2.18
N PRO A 44 -6.32 13.31 -1.56
CA PRO A 44 -5.34 12.22 -1.51
C PRO A 44 -4.92 11.70 -2.90
N SER A 45 -5.68 12.03 -3.94
CA SER A 45 -5.38 11.71 -5.33
C SER A 45 -4.21 12.51 -5.91
N SER A 46 -4.06 13.80 -5.57
CA SER A 46 -3.04 14.66 -6.18
C SER A 46 -1.64 14.33 -5.65
N ALA A 47 -1.50 14.14 -4.33
CA ALA A 47 -0.25 13.72 -3.68
C ALA A 47 0.21 12.32 -4.15
N ARG A 48 -0.73 11.39 -4.33
CA ARG A 48 -0.42 10.06 -4.87
C ARG A 48 0.07 10.14 -6.32
N THR A 49 -0.60 10.96 -7.14
CA THR A 49 -0.26 11.10 -8.56
C THR A 49 1.08 11.81 -8.74
N SER A 50 1.35 12.86 -7.95
CA SER A 50 2.63 13.56 -7.98
C SER A 50 3.77 12.66 -7.52
N TRP A 51 3.58 11.86 -6.47
CA TRP A 51 4.57 10.87 -6.05
C TRP A 51 4.85 9.84 -7.16
N ARG A 52 3.81 9.33 -7.83
CA ARG A 52 3.98 8.36 -8.93
C ARG A 52 4.71 8.92 -10.14
N ARG A 53 4.60 10.23 -10.40
CA ARG A 53 5.20 10.90 -11.57
C ARG A 53 6.49 11.65 -11.25
N ARG A 54 7.01 11.55 -10.02
CA ARG A 54 8.23 12.25 -9.61
C ARG A 54 9.44 11.77 -10.43
N ASP A 55 10.38 12.67 -10.67
CA ASP A 55 11.62 12.31 -11.34
C ASP A 55 12.50 11.42 -10.44
N LEU A 56 13.11 10.40 -11.03
CA LEU A 56 14.01 9.45 -10.37
C LEU A 56 15.46 9.57 -10.88
N ARG A 57 15.74 10.40 -11.89
CA ARG A 57 17.07 10.52 -12.51
C ARG A 57 18.18 10.94 -11.54
N GLY A 58 17.83 11.70 -10.50
CA GLY A 58 18.77 12.15 -9.46
C GLY A 58 18.89 11.23 -8.24
N ALA A 59 18.24 10.07 -8.22
CA ALA A 59 18.17 9.23 -7.02
C ALA A 59 19.47 8.46 -6.70
N GLY A 60 20.45 8.45 -7.60
CA GLY A 60 21.77 7.82 -7.35
C GLY A 60 21.66 6.33 -7.03
N LEU A 61 20.80 5.60 -7.74
CA LEU A 61 20.52 4.20 -7.47
C LEU A 61 21.69 3.30 -7.92
N VAL A 62 22.14 2.43 -7.02
CA VAL A 62 23.18 1.41 -7.28
C VAL A 62 22.53 0.06 -7.56
N TYR A 63 21.48 -0.27 -6.81
CA TYR A 63 20.73 -1.51 -6.97
C TYR A 63 19.24 -1.23 -7.12
N LEU A 64 18.56 -2.10 -7.87
CA LEU A 64 17.12 -2.11 -8.03
C LEU A 64 16.60 -3.50 -7.67
N TYR A 65 15.71 -3.57 -6.68
CA TYR A 65 14.97 -4.75 -6.32
C TYR A 65 13.55 -4.65 -6.86
N LEU A 66 13.13 -5.70 -7.55
CA LEU A 66 11.77 -5.87 -8.04
C LEU A 66 11.16 -7.06 -7.28
N ASP A 67 9.98 -6.86 -6.72
CA ASP A 67 9.27 -7.90 -5.96
C ASP A 67 7.76 -7.83 -6.21
N ALA A 68 7.08 -8.98 -6.06
CA ALA A 68 5.64 -9.11 -6.23
C ALA A 68 5.03 -9.75 -4.98
N ILE A 69 4.24 -8.97 -4.23
CA ILE A 69 3.59 -9.44 -3.02
C ILE A 69 2.13 -9.79 -3.33
N ALA A 70 1.80 -11.08 -3.26
CA ALA A 70 0.42 -11.55 -3.44
C ALA A 70 -0.42 -11.23 -2.19
N VAL A 71 -1.38 -10.31 -2.34
CA VAL A 71 -2.31 -9.94 -1.27
C VAL A 71 -3.71 -10.47 -1.56
N LYS A 72 -4.39 -10.97 -0.51
CA LYS A 72 -5.79 -11.36 -0.61
C LYS A 72 -6.67 -10.12 -0.50
N VAL A 73 -7.31 -9.75 -1.59
CA VAL A 73 -8.23 -8.62 -1.67
C VAL A 73 -9.66 -9.14 -1.74
N ARG A 74 -10.57 -8.53 -0.99
CA ARG A 74 -12.00 -8.84 -1.07
C ARG A 74 -12.68 -7.82 -1.98
N TRP A 75 -13.24 -8.29 -3.07
CA TRP A 75 -13.91 -7.45 -4.06
C TRP A 75 -15.15 -8.16 -4.62
N GLY A 76 -16.29 -7.48 -4.64
CA GLY A 76 -17.53 -8.04 -5.20
C GLY A 76 -17.99 -9.35 -4.54
N GLY A 77 -17.81 -9.49 -3.23
CA GLY A 77 -18.17 -10.71 -2.48
C GLY A 77 -17.18 -11.87 -2.60
N ARG A 78 -16.19 -11.78 -3.51
CA ARG A 78 -15.14 -12.80 -3.69
C ARG A 78 -13.83 -12.36 -3.04
N VAL A 79 -13.04 -13.32 -2.58
CA VAL A 79 -11.65 -13.11 -2.17
C VAL A 79 -10.75 -13.53 -3.34
N SER A 80 -9.96 -12.60 -3.84
CA SER A 80 -9.02 -12.81 -4.95
C SER A 80 -7.60 -12.52 -4.49
N SER A 81 -6.64 -13.31 -4.96
CA SER A 81 -5.22 -13.03 -4.73
C SER A 81 -4.72 -12.12 -5.85
N LEU A 82 -4.35 -10.89 -5.51
CA LEU A 82 -3.82 -9.91 -6.46
C LEU A 82 -2.38 -9.55 -6.10
N PRO A 83 -1.43 -9.63 -7.03
CA PRO A 83 -0.06 -9.22 -6.78
C PRO A 83 0.08 -7.69 -6.76
N ILE A 84 0.87 -7.20 -5.81
CA ILE A 84 1.38 -5.83 -5.77
C ILE A 84 2.84 -5.89 -6.24
N LEU A 85 3.11 -5.27 -7.38
CA LEU A 85 4.45 -5.08 -7.89
C LEU A 85 5.10 -3.92 -7.14
N VAL A 86 6.33 -4.12 -6.68
CA VAL A 86 7.10 -3.18 -5.88
C VAL A 86 8.49 -3.03 -6.50
N ALA A 87 8.92 -1.78 -6.67
CA ALA A 87 10.29 -1.45 -7.07
C ALA A 87 10.96 -0.67 -5.93
N VAL A 88 12.06 -1.20 -5.39
CA VAL A 88 12.86 -0.57 -4.34
C VAL A 88 14.27 -0.34 -4.85
N GLY A 89 14.73 0.90 -4.83
CA GLY A 89 16.09 1.27 -5.16
C GLY A 89 16.97 1.37 -3.91
N ILE A 90 18.24 1.03 -4.04
CA ILE A 90 19.27 1.33 -3.04
C ILE A 90 20.11 2.48 -3.55
N THR A 91 20.24 3.55 -2.78
CA THR A 91 21.08 4.68 -3.16
C THR A 91 22.57 4.39 -2.90
N ARG A 92 23.47 5.27 -3.37
CA ARG A 92 24.91 5.17 -3.09
C ARG A 92 25.24 5.25 -1.60
N GLU A 93 24.38 5.91 -0.84
CA GLU A 93 24.46 6.04 0.61
C GLU A 93 23.94 4.78 1.34
N GLY A 94 23.41 3.80 0.61
CA GLY A 94 22.85 2.56 1.17
C GLY A 94 21.40 2.67 1.62
N GLU A 95 20.70 3.77 1.31
CA GLU A 95 19.31 3.96 1.70
C GLU A 95 18.35 3.19 0.80
N LYS A 96 17.37 2.50 1.41
CA LYS A 96 16.27 1.87 0.68
C LYS A 96 15.20 2.91 0.34
N ARG A 97 14.92 3.11 -0.95
CA ARG A 97 13.88 4.02 -1.42
C ARG A 97 12.84 3.29 -2.26
N LEU A 98 11.57 3.37 -1.83
CA LEU A 98 10.45 2.86 -2.61
C LEU A 98 10.26 3.73 -3.86
N LEU A 99 10.41 3.15 -5.04
CA LEU A 99 10.35 3.85 -6.33
C LEU A 99 8.93 3.81 -6.90
N ALA A 100 8.38 2.59 -7.03
CA ALA A 100 7.08 2.34 -7.61
C ALA A 100 6.32 1.26 -6.83
N LEU A 101 4.99 1.36 -6.85
CA LEU A 101 4.09 0.37 -6.27
C LEU A 101 2.82 0.28 -7.10
N ARG A 102 2.46 -0.90 -7.60
CA ARG A 102 1.29 -1.09 -8.48
C ARG A 102 0.56 -2.38 -8.16
N LEU A 103 -0.74 -2.29 -7.90
CA LEU A 103 -1.62 -3.46 -7.82
C LEU A 103 -1.98 -3.88 -9.24
N VAL A 104 -1.79 -5.15 -9.58
CA VAL A 104 -2.09 -5.70 -10.90
C VAL A 104 -2.96 -6.95 -10.79
N GLY A 105 -3.59 -7.35 -11.90
CA GLY A 105 -4.46 -8.53 -11.94
C GLY A 105 -3.70 -9.86 -11.89
N SER A 106 -2.50 -9.87 -12.46
CA SER A 106 -1.59 -11.00 -12.49
C SER A 106 -0.16 -10.52 -12.69
N GLU A 107 0.81 -11.34 -12.28
CA GLU A 107 2.21 -11.11 -12.59
C GLU A 107 2.46 -11.53 -14.04
N SER A 108 2.62 -10.55 -14.92
CA SER A 108 2.89 -10.76 -16.34
C SER A 108 3.99 -9.82 -16.80
N THR A 109 4.67 -10.16 -17.90
CA THR A 109 5.69 -9.30 -18.50
C THR A 109 5.13 -7.91 -18.79
N ALA A 110 3.92 -7.83 -19.37
CA ALA A 110 3.24 -6.57 -19.63
C ALA A 110 2.96 -5.75 -18.36
N ALA A 111 2.68 -6.42 -17.23
CA ALA A 111 2.46 -5.74 -15.96
C ALA A 111 3.76 -5.13 -15.40
N TRP A 112 4.89 -5.82 -15.59
CA TRP A 112 6.22 -5.33 -15.22
C TRP A 112 6.70 -4.20 -16.14
N GLU A 113 6.47 -4.31 -17.45
CA GLU A 113 6.77 -3.24 -18.41
C GLU A 113 5.98 -1.96 -18.08
N ALA A 114 4.71 -2.11 -17.70
CA ALA A 114 3.86 -0.99 -17.32
C ALA A 114 4.19 -0.40 -15.92
N LEU A 115 5.11 -0.99 -15.15
CA LEU A 115 5.47 -0.49 -13.83
C LEU A 115 6.28 0.82 -13.92
N VAL A 116 7.03 1.02 -15.01
CA VAL A 116 7.94 2.15 -15.24
C VAL A 116 7.39 3.17 -16.23
#